data_AF-A0AB37GEC4-F1
#
_entry.id   AF-A0AB37GEC4-F1
#
_cell.length_a   1.000
_cell.length_b   1.000
_cell.length_c   1.000
_cell.angle_alpha   90.00
_cell.angle_beta   90.00
_cell.angle_gamma   90.00
#
_symmetry.space_group_name_H-M   'P 1'
#
loop_
_entity.id
_entity.type
_entity.pdbx_description
1 polymer ?
#
loop_
_entity_poly.entity_id
_entity_poly.type
_entity_poly.pdbx_seq_one_letter_code
_entity_poly.pdbx_strand_id
1 'polypeptide(L)'
;MTDIKDLELRIKSAASTLEMLRGELEELRQQQQPEPEPESLFGRWATHKERGRVLIISDRPDCTNTVATIVKGVATESMFWADIDNLTFDPATLNTAKDFNDAPEGTIAEIMVEPKGVYVKKDNVWFGAGEEYPTPVQSLAKARVIRWGNGK
;
A
#
# COMPACT_ATOMS: atom_id res chain seq x y z
N MET A 1 23.32 -16.71 55.47
CA MET A 1 24.30 -16.03 54.61
C MET A 1 24.08 -16.58 53.22
N THR A 2 23.65 -15.75 52.27
CA THR A 2 23.46 -16.17 50.87
C THR A 2 24.84 -16.47 50.29
N ASP A 3 25.06 -17.69 49.79
CA ASP A 3 26.35 -18.05 49.18
C ASP A 3 26.34 -17.76 47.67
N ILE A 4 27.51 -17.81 47.06
CA ILE A 4 27.70 -17.52 45.62
C ILE A 4 26.91 -18.51 44.75
N LYS A 5 26.78 -19.79 45.17
CA LYS A 5 26.06 -20.81 44.40
C LYS A 5 24.54 -20.57 44.41
N ASP A 6 24.00 -20.05 45.53
CA ASP A 6 22.59 -19.66 45.63
C ASP A 6 22.28 -18.47 44.70
N LEU A 7 23.21 -17.52 44.58
CA LEU A 7 23.11 -16.42 43.60
C LEU A 7 23.19 -16.91 42.15
N GLU A 8 24.11 -17.83 41.82
CA GLU A 8 24.22 -18.42 40.49
C GLU A 8 22.96 -19.19 40.07
N LEU A 9 22.37 -19.94 41.00
CA LEU A 9 21.13 -20.68 40.76
C LEU A 9 19.95 -19.73 40.50
N ARG A 10 19.85 -18.65 41.27
CA ARG A 10 18.85 -17.60 41.07
C ARG A 10 19.00 -16.90 39.72
N ILE A 11 20.24 -16.61 39.30
CA ILE A 11 20.51 -16.02 37.98
C ILE A 11 20.09 -16.97 36.86
N LYS A 12 20.39 -18.26 36.96
CA LYS A 12 19.98 -19.27 35.97
C LYS A 12 18.46 -19.40 35.89
N SER A 13 17.78 -19.43 37.03
CA SER A 13 16.32 -19.47 37.09
C SER A 13 15.71 -18.23 36.45
N ALA A 14 16.24 -17.04 36.77
CA ALA A 14 15.75 -15.79 36.19
C ALA A 14 15.98 -15.71 34.68
N ALA A 15 17.12 -16.22 34.18
CA ALA A 15 17.40 -16.28 32.75
C ALA A 15 16.40 -17.18 32.01
N SER A 16 16.09 -18.35 32.59
CA SER A 16 15.10 -19.27 32.01
C SER A 16 13.68 -18.66 32.00
N THR A 17 13.28 -17.97 33.08
CA THR A 17 12.00 -17.25 33.11
C THR A 17 11.94 -16.13 32.07
N LEU A 18 13.03 -15.39 31.88
CA LEU A 18 13.10 -14.34 30.85
C LEU A 18 13.00 -14.91 29.44
N GLU A 19 13.58 -16.07 29.17
CA GLU A 19 13.50 -16.73 27.87
C GLU A 19 12.07 -17.19 27.56
N MET A 20 11.39 -17.77 28.54
CA MET A 20 9.98 -18.14 28.45
C MET A 20 9.08 -16.93 28.18
N LEU A 21 9.24 -15.85 28.97
CA LEU A 21 8.47 -14.62 28.78
C LEU A 21 8.74 -13.94 27.43
N ARG A 22 9.95 -14.07 26.87
CA ARG A 22 10.25 -13.60 25.51
C ARG A 22 9.51 -14.41 24.45
N GLY A 23 9.43 -15.72 24.61
CA GLY A 23 8.65 -16.60 23.72
C GLY A 23 7.16 -16.23 23.75
N GLU A 24 6.58 -16.11 24.94
CA GLU A 24 5.17 -15.71 25.12
C GLU A 24 4.89 -14.31 24.53
N LEU A 25 5.80 -13.36 24.72
CA LEU A 25 5.68 -12.03 24.13
C LEU A 25 5.70 -12.07 22.59
N GLU A 26 6.52 -12.94 22.01
CA GLU A 26 6.60 -13.08 20.55
C GLU A 26 5.36 -13.78 19.98
N GLU A 27 4.83 -14.79 20.66
CA GLU A 27 3.54 -15.41 20.31
C GLU A 27 2.38 -14.41 20.40
N LEU A 28 2.31 -13.62 21.46
CA LEU A 28 1.30 -12.57 21.60
C LEU A 28 1.44 -11.49 20.53
N ARG A 29 2.67 -11.14 20.13
CA ARG A 29 2.92 -10.22 19.00
C ARG A 29 2.41 -10.78 17.68
N GLN A 30 2.57 -12.07 17.44
CA GLN A 30 2.07 -12.73 16.23
C GLN A 30 0.55 -12.84 16.23
N GLN A 31 -0.07 -13.14 17.38
CA GLN A 31 -1.52 -13.20 17.52
C GLN A 31 -2.19 -11.83 17.43
N GLN A 32 -1.49 -10.78 17.88
CA GLN A 32 -1.95 -9.38 17.82
C GLN A 32 -1.49 -8.66 16.56
N GLN A 33 -0.72 -9.30 15.67
CA GLN A 33 -0.53 -8.75 14.34
C GLN A 33 -1.89 -8.80 13.65
N PRO A 34 -2.55 -7.66 13.41
CA PRO A 34 -3.76 -7.68 12.61
C PRO A 34 -3.37 -8.32 11.28
N GLU A 35 -4.16 -9.30 10.83
CA GLU A 35 -4.07 -9.72 9.43
C GLU A 35 -4.13 -8.44 8.59
N PRO A 36 -3.24 -8.27 7.59
CA PRO A 36 -3.29 -7.09 6.76
C PRO A 36 -4.70 -7.00 6.18
N GLU A 37 -5.45 -5.98 6.61
CA GLU A 37 -6.79 -5.76 6.07
C GLU A 37 -6.65 -5.72 4.55
N PRO A 38 -7.48 -6.46 3.80
CA PRO A 38 -7.41 -6.46 2.35
C PRO A 38 -7.51 -5.01 1.87
N GLU A 39 -6.54 -4.58 1.04
CA GLU A 39 -6.49 -3.20 0.56
C GLU A 39 -7.81 -2.84 -0.13
N SER A 40 -8.45 -1.78 0.36
CA SER A 40 -9.68 -1.24 -0.22
C SER A 40 -9.53 -1.00 -1.72
N LEU A 41 -10.51 -1.46 -2.50
CA LEU A 41 -10.62 -1.14 -3.93
C LEU A 41 -11.21 0.25 -4.17
N PHE A 42 -11.75 0.89 -3.13
CA PHE A 42 -12.41 2.17 -3.27
C PHE A 42 -11.44 3.25 -3.78
N GLY A 43 -11.85 3.97 -4.82
CA GLY A 43 -11.04 5.02 -5.43
C GLY A 43 -9.89 4.49 -6.31
N ARG A 44 -9.70 3.17 -6.41
CA ARG A 44 -8.73 2.60 -7.34
C ARG A 44 -9.20 2.79 -8.78
N TRP A 45 -8.23 3.09 -9.63
CA TRP A 45 -8.43 3.12 -11.06
C TRP A 45 -8.10 1.76 -11.67
N ALA A 46 -8.83 1.42 -12.74
CA ALA A 46 -8.63 0.20 -13.51
C ALA A 46 -9.01 0.43 -14.97
N THR A 47 -8.60 -0.51 -15.82
CA THR A 47 -9.01 -0.56 -17.22
C THR A 47 -9.95 -1.74 -17.43
N HIS A 48 -11.20 -1.46 -17.79
CA HIS A 48 -12.19 -2.45 -18.20
C HIS A 48 -11.99 -2.82 -19.67
N LYS A 49 -11.97 -4.12 -19.99
CA LYS A 49 -11.69 -4.64 -21.34
C LYS A 49 -12.47 -3.94 -22.47
N GLU A 50 -13.76 -3.68 -22.25
CA GLU A 50 -14.65 -3.11 -23.28
C GLU A 50 -14.99 -1.63 -23.08
N ARG A 51 -14.85 -1.13 -21.85
CA ARG A 51 -15.36 0.20 -21.45
C ARG A 51 -14.24 1.19 -21.19
N GLY A 52 -12.99 0.74 -21.30
CA GLY A 52 -11.81 1.55 -21.09
C GLY A 52 -11.66 1.94 -19.62
N ARG A 53 -11.31 3.20 -19.39
CA ARG A 53 -10.87 3.67 -18.08
C ARG A 53 -12.03 3.83 -17.10
N VAL A 54 -11.93 3.20 -15.93
CA VAL A 54 -12.94 3.22 -14.87
C VAL A 54 -12.36 3.54 -13.50
N LEU A 55 -13.20 4.12 -12.64
CA LEU A 55 -12.94 4.32 -11.22
C LEU A 55 -13.82 3.35 -10.41
N ILE A 56 -13.23 2.65 -9.44
CA ILE A 56 -13.95 1.74 -8.56
C ILE A 56 -14.53 2.52 -7.38
N ILE A 57 -15.81 2.30 -7.08
CA ILE A 57 -16.53 2.95 -5.97
C ILE A 57 -16.98 1.94 -4.90
N SER A 58 -16.62 0.67 -5.04
CA SER A 58 -16.78 -0.36 -4.02
C SER A 58 -15.49 -0.54 -3.22
N ASP A 59 -15.62 -0.79 -1.92
CA ASP A 59 -14.50 -1.15 -1.04
C ASP A 59 -13.95 -2.55 -1.37
N ARG A 60 -14.85 -3.49 -1.69
CA ARG A 60 -14.53 -4.90 -1.94
C ARG A 60 -15.50 -5.51 -2.96
N PRO A 61 -15.17 -6.66 -3.55
CA PRO A 61 -16.08 -7.40 -4.42
C PRO A 61 -17.32 -7.85 -3.66
N ASP A 62 -18.46 -7.94 -4.34
CA ASP A 62 -19.67 -8.57 -3.79
C ASP A 62 -19.59 -10.11 -3.84
N CYS A 63 -20.68 -10.78 -3.46
CA CYS A 63 -20.74 -12.26 -3.47
C CYS A 63 -20.69 -12.87 -4.89
N THR A 64 -20.76 -12.05 -5.94
CA THR A 64 -20.65 -12.46 -7.35
C THR A 64 -19.30 -12.08 -7.97
N ASN A 65 -18.33 -11.66 -7.15
CA ASN A 65 -17.00 -11.20 -7.58
C ASN A 65 -17.04 -9.92 -8.46
N THR A 66 -18.05 -9.06 -8.24
CA THR A 66 -18.18 -7.80 -8.98
C THR A 66 -17.96 -6.58 -8.10
N VAL A 67 -17.55 -5.47 -8.73
CA VAL A 67 -17.40 -4.16 -8.08
C VAL A 67 -18.20 -3.10 -8.82
N ALA A 68 -18.75 -2.14 -8.10
CA ALA A 68 -19.37 -0.97 -8.71
C ALA A 68 -18.27 -0.04 -9.23
N THR A 69 -18.42 0.38 -10.48
CA THR A 69 -17.44 1.19 -11.20
C THR A 69 -18.12 2.34 -11.92
N ILE A 70 -17.38 3.41 -12.18
CA ILE A 70 -17.83 4.56 -12.96
C ILE A 70 -16.91 4.76 -14.17
N VAL A 71 -17.48 4.92 -15.37
CA VAL A 71 -16.73 5.27 -16.60
C VAL A 71 -16.50 6.78 -16.67
N LYS A 72 -15.27 7.19 -16.98
CA LYS A 72 -14.95 8.60 -17.25
C LYS A 72 -15.56 9.06 -18.57
N GLY A 73 -16.29 10.18 -18.55
CA GLY A 73 -16.68 10.92 -19.76
C GLY A 73 -18.05 10.58 -20.35
N VAL A 74 -18.92 9.84 -19.65
CA VAL A 74 -20.28 9.55 -20.10
C VAL A 74 -21.28 10.33 -19.24
N ALA A 75 -22.16 11.12 -19.89
CA ALA A 75 -23.03 12.10 -19.23
C ALA A 75 -24.28 11.50 -18.53
N THR A 76 -24.61 10.24 -18.78
CA THR A 76 -25.81 9.58 -18.23
C THR A 76 -25.49 8.13 -17.88
N GLU A 77 -25.89 7.71 -16.67
CA GLU A 77 -25.69 6.37 -16.08
C GLU A 77 -24.29 5.79 -16.32
N SER A 78 -23.30 6.47 -15.73
CA SER A 78 -21.89 6.12 -15.81
C SER A 78 -21.49 4.99 -14.86
N MET A 79 -22.39 4.52 -13.99
CA MET A 79 -22.14 3.48 -13.01
C MET A 79 -22.58 2.09 -13.51
N PHE A 80 -21.72 1.10 -13.39
CA PHE A 80 -22.04 -0.30 -13.69
C PHE A 80 -21.25 -1.26 -12.80
N TRP A 81 -21.76 -2.46 -12.63
CA TRP A 81 -21.06 -3.54 -11.95
C TRP A 81 -20.13 -4.24 -12.94
N ALA A 82 -18.84 -4.29 -12.60
CA ALA A 82 -17.81 -4.94 -13.39
C ALA A 82 -17.34 -6.20 -12.67
N ASP A 83 -17.26 -7.31 -13.41
CA ASP A 83 -16.49 -8.47 -12.98
C ASP A 83 -15.02 -8.09 -12.86
N ILE A 84 -14.40 -8.42 -11.73
CA ILE A 84 -13.00 -8.15 -11.45
C ILE A 84 -12.07 -8.77 -12.49
N ASP A 85 -12.43 -9.92 -13.05
CA ASP A 85 -11.63 -10.61 -14.08
C ASP A 85 -11.62 -9.84 -15.42
N ASN A 86 -12.50 -8.85 -15.56
CA ASN A 86 -12.54 -7.92 -16.68
C ASN A 86 -11.83 -6.59 -16.40
N LEU A 87 -11.23 -6.43 -15.21
CA LEU A 87 -10.49 -5.25 -14.80
C LEU A 87 -8.98 -5.54 -14.75
N THR A 88 -8.20 -4.69 -15.42
CA THR A 88 -6.76 -4.59 -15.17
C THR A 88 -6.53 -3.45 -14.19
N PHE A 89 -6.20 -3.76 -12.94
CA PHE A 89 -5.94 -2.76 -11.91
C PHE A 89 -4.60 -2.06 -12.14
N ASP A 90 -4.57 -0.78 -11.83
CA ASP A 90 -3.30 -0.07 -11.75
C ASP A 90 -2.50 -0.50 -10.53
N PRO A 91 -1.16 -0.32 -10.56
CA PRO A 91 -0.33 -0.52 -9.38
C PRO A 91 -0.85 0.27 -8.19
N ALA A 92 -1.03 -0.39 -7.04
CA ALA A 92 -1.39 0.27 -5.78
C ALA A 92 -0.18 0.97 -5.13
N THR A 93 1.02 0.47 -5.41
CA THR A 93 2.28 1.00 -4.86
C THR A 93 3.37 1.08 -5.93
N LEU A 94 4.32 1.98 -5.71
CA LEU A 94 5.59 2.06 -6.45
C LEU A 94 6.71 1.76 -5.46
N ASN A 95 7.48 0.72 -5.72
CA ASN A 95 8.49 0.19 -4.79
C ASN A 95 9.89 0.27 -5.36
N THR A 96 10.03 0.24 -6.69
CA THR A 96 11.31 0.21 -7.38
C THR A 96 11.48 1.45 -8.26
N ALA A 97 12.73 1.80 -8.54
CA ALA A 97 13.05 2.85 -9.51
C ALA A 97 12.41 2.58 -10.88
N LYS A 98 12.26 1.31 -11.25
CA LYS A 98 11.58 0.93 -12.49
C LYS A 98 10.10 1.32 -12.45
N ASP A 99 9.40 1.06 -11.34
CA ASP A 99 7.97 1.39 -11.18
C ASP A 99 7.73 2.90 -11.37
N PHE A 100 8.58 3.73 -10.76
CA PHE A 100 8.53 5.18 -10.91
C PHE A 100 8.86 5.65 -12.34
N ASN A 101 9.85 5.03 -12.98
CA ASN A 101 10.24 5.36 -14.36
C ASN A 101 9.18 4.92 -15.39
N ASP A 102 8.51 3.80 -15.16
CA ASP A 102 7.48 3.26 -16.05
C ASP A 102 6.11 3.89 -15.80
N ALA A 103 5.90 4.53 -14.65
CA ALA A 103 4.63 5.19 -14.35
C ALA A 103 4.23 6.16 -15.47
N PRO A 104 2.95 6.19 -15.89
CA PRO A 104 2.53 7.10 -16.93
C PRO A 104 2.53 8.54 -16.45
N GLU A 105 2.63 9.46 -17.41
CA GLU A 105 2.53 10.90 -17.18
C GLU A 105 1.25 11.26 -16.41
N GLY A 106 1.38 12.13 -15.42
CA GLY A 106 0.30 12.54 -14.54
C GLY A 106 0.00 11.61 -13.38
N THR A 107 0.79 10.55 -13.18
CA THR A 107 0.71 9.72 -11.97
C THR A 107 0.96 10.57 -10.73
N ILE A 108 0.13 10.40 -9.70
CA ILE A 108 0.29 11.02 -8.39
C ILE A 108 0.52 9.92 -7.37
N ALA A 109 1.59 10.04 -6.59
CA ALA A 109 1.96 9.07 -5.56
C ALA A 109 2.35 9.77 -4.26
N GLU A 110 2.09 9.14 -3.12
CA GLU A 110 2.45 9.62 -1.79
C GLU A 110 3.49 8.69 -1.17
N ILE A 111 4.62 9.25 -0.74
CA ILE A 111 5.65 8.50 -0.03
C ILE A 111 5.11 8.01 1.32
N MET A 112 5.27 6.72 1.57
CA MET A 112 4.73 6.04 2.75
C MET A 112 5.65 6.08 3.98
N VAL A 113 6.86 6.63 3.83
CA VAL A 113 7.84 6.80 4.91
C VAL A 113 8.01 8.28 5.25
N GLU A 114 8.34 8.58 6.50
CA GLU A 114 8.57 9.96 6.91
C GLU A 114 9.92 10.50 6.39
N PRO A 115 9.98 11.78 5.94
CA PRO A 115 8.85 12.71 5.82
C PRO A 115 7.93 12.34 4.67
N LYS A 116 6.62 12.30 4.93
CA LYS A 116 5.63 12.06 3.87
C LYS A 116 5.64 13.21 2.86
N GLY A 117 5.55 12.85 1.58
CA GLY A 117 5.50 13.79 0.48
C GLY A 117 4.64 13.27 -0.65
N VAL A 118 3.92 14.17 -1.33
CA VAL A 118 3.14 13.87 -2.52
C VAL A 118 3.94 14.27 -3.74
N TYR A 119 4.07 13.35 -4.69
CA TYR A 119 4.82 13.53 -5.91
C TYR A 119 3.92 13.34 -7.12
N VAL A 120 4.17 14.15 -8.15
CA VAL A 120 3.51 14.03 -9.46
C VAL A 120 4.55 13.75 -10.53
N LYS A 121 4.24 12.81 -11.42
CA LYS A 121 5.03 12.58 -12.61
C LYS A 121 4.64 13.59 -13.69
N LYS A 122 5.58 14.46 -14.06
CA LYS A 122 5.41 15.48 -15.08
C LYS A 122 6.64 15.53 -15.99
N ASP A 123 6.45 15.64 -17.30
CA ASP A 123 7.54 15.74 -18.29
C ASP A 123 8.56 14.58 -18.15
N ASN A 124 8.05 13.38 -17.84
CA ASN A 124 8.82 12.17 -17.58
C ASN A 124 9.78 12.22 -16.37
N VAL A 125 9.62 13.19 -15.49
CA VAL A 125 10.34 13.29 -14.20
C VAL A 125 9.34 13.43 -13.05
N TRP A 126 9.81 13.31 -11.81
CA TRP A 126 8.96 13.43 -10.63
C TRP A 126 9.19 14.76 -9.93
N PHE A 127 8.11 15.41 -9.49
CA PHE A 127 8.17 16.65 -8.71
C PHE A 127 7.41 16.45 -7.41
N GLY A 128 8.04 16.79 -6.29
CA GLY A 128 7.33 16.91 -5.02
C GLY A 128 6.40 18.11 -5.01
N ALA A 129 5.34 18.04 -4.20
CA ALA A 129 4.41 19.16 -4.04
C ALA A 129 5.13 20.39 -3.48
N GLY A 130 5.17 21.46 -4.27
CA GLY A 130 5.87 22.71 -3.91
C GLY A 130 7.38 22.72 -4.23
N GLU A 131 7.91 21.65 -4.83
CA GLU A 131 9.29 21.61 -5.30
C GLU A 131 9.42 22.26 -6.69
N GLU A 132 10.45 23.09 -6.87
CA GLU A 132 10.77 23.72 -8.16
C GLU A 132 11.58 22.78 -9.07
N TYR A 133 12.34 21.87 -8.47
CA TYR A 133 13.25 20.96 -9.16
C TYR A 133 12.73 19.52 -9.13
N PRO A 134 13.04 18.71 -10.16
CA PRO A 134 12.64 17.32 -10.18
C PRO A 134 13.39 16.53 -9.11
N THR A 135 12.66 15.66 -8.43
CA THR A 135 13.21 14.67 -7.50
C THR A 135 13.70 13.44 -8.28
N PRO A 136 14.97 13.04 -8.11
CA PRO A 136 15.51 11.82 -8.71
C PRO A 136 14.75 10.58 -8.27
N VAL A 137 14.49 9.66 -9.19
CA VAL A 137 13.76 8.43 -8.89
C VAL A 137 14.49 7.56 -7.86
N GLN A 138 15.82 7.60 -7.83
CA GLN A 138 16.64 6.84 -6.88
C GLN A 138 16.48 7.31 -5.43
N SER A 139 16.00 8.54 -5.20
CA SER A 139 15.71 9.06 -3.86
C SER A 139 14.26 8.83 -3.43
N LEU A 140 13.37 8.36 -4.32
CA LEU A 140 11.99 8.10 -3.97
C LEU A 140 11.88 6.77 -3.23
N ALA A 141 11.38 6.83 -1.99
CA ALA A 141 11.03 5.66 -1.21
C ALA A 141 9.70 5.05 -1.68
N LYS A 142 9.31 3.93 -1.08
CA LYS A 142 8.03 3.27 -1.36
C LYS A 142 6.87 4.27 -1.28
N ALA A 143 6.04 4.29 -2.33
CA ALA A 143 4.94 5.20 -2.46
C ALA A 143 3.61 4.47 -2.68
N ARG A 144 2.53 5.02 -2.15
CA ARG A 144 1.15 4.67 -2.48
C ARG A 144 0.71 5.44 -3.70
N VAL A 145 0.14 4.77 -4.70
CA VAL A 145 -0.42 5.44 -5.88
C VAL A 145 -1.78 6.03 -5.51
N ILE A 146 -1.92 7.34 -5.62
CA ILE A 146 -3.19 8.06 -5.46
C ILE A 146 -3.95 8.06 -6.80
N ARG A 147 -3.22 8.27 -7.89
CA ARG A 147 -3.78 8.27 -9.25
C ARG A 147 -2.75 7.72 -10.22
N TRP A 148 -3.15 6.77 -11.05
CA TRP A 148 -2.30 6.26 -12.12
C TRP A 148 -2.55 7.04 -13.41
N GLY A 149 -1.50 7.74 -13.86
CA GLY A 149 -1.51 8.60 -15.03
C GLY A 149 -2.51 9.76 -14.97
N ASN A 150 -2.75 10.38 -16.13
CA ASN A 150 -3.77 11.43 -16.30
C ASN A 150 -5.22 10.91 -16.31
N GLY A 151 -5.42 9.62 -16.03
CA GLY A 151 -6.71 8.94 -16.14
C GLY A 151 -7.33 9.08 -17.54
N LYS A 152 -6.49 9.14 -18.59
CA LYS A 152 -6.90 9.14 -20.00
C LYS A 152 -6.75 7.73 -20.56
#